data_AF-A0A949B6E7-F1
#
_entry.id   AF-A0A949B6E7-F1
#
_cell.length_a   1.000
_cell.length_b   1.000
_cell.length_c   1.000
_cell.angle_alpha   90.00
_cell.angle_beta   90.00
_cell.angle_gamma   90.00
#
_symmetry.space_group_name_H-M   'P 1'
#
loop_
_entity.id
_entity.type
_entity.pdbx_description
1 polymer ?
#
loop_
_entity_poly.entity_id
_entity_poly.type
_entity_poly.pdbx_seq_one_letter_code
_entity_poly.pdbx_strand_id
1 'polypeptide(L)'
;MLDDKILNFFKSRGDGYVSGEELSEKFGISRTAIWKHIENLRGQGYEIAASPHLGYRLVSRPDRLTEVELKWQLNTDIIGKKIYSYKETRSTNDIAHKIAASGEKEGALVIAEYQTKGRGRLGRKWVSPRSRGVYLSVVLRPNILPREISIITLFSSLAVAKTIRKDIGLSALIKWPNDILINNKKVCGILTELNGEADKVNYVIAGIGVNVNTKKELLPEGASSLCAERGEDIDRIDFTKSLLVNLDKYYKAFLGGEIDLILNEYKRLSAILDRNVKINYHNRSMTGRAVDVDKDGALVLRMDNGFHERVLSGDVTMLR
;
A
#
# COMPACT_ATOMS: atom_id res chain seq x y z
N MET A 1 -17.43 -14.67 7.35
CA MET A 1 -17.88 -16.07 7.54
C MET A 1 -17.82 -16.44 9.02
N LEU A 2 -18.30 -17.62 9.45
CA LEU A 2 -18.26 -18.02 10.86
C LEU A 2 -16.82 -18.17 11.38
N ASP A 3 -15.91 -18.69 10.54
CA ASP A 3 -14.47 -18.79 10.84
C ASP A 3 -13.87 -17.44 11.24
N ASP A 4 -14.18 -16.36 10.49
CA ASP A 4 -13.68 -15.03 10.80
C ASP A 4 -14.19 -14.52 12.17
N LYS A 5 -15.43 -14.87 12.53
CA LYS A 5 -16.01 -14.51 13.83
C LYS A 5 -15.32 -15.27 14.97
N ILE A 6 -15.05 -16.55 14.78
CA ILE A 6 -14.30 -17.39 15.75
C ILE A 6 -12.88 -16.84 15.91
N LEU A 7 -12.20 -16.55 14.79
CA LEU A 7 -10.84 -16.01 14.80
C LEU A 7 -10.78 -14.65 15.50
N ASN A 8 -11.68 -13.73 15.18
CA ASN A 8 -11.77 -12.44 15.85
C ASN A 8 -12.06 -12.57 17.35
N PHE A 9 -12.83 -13.60 17.74
CA PHE A 9 -13.05 -13.86 19.15
C PHE A 9 -11.79 -14.35 19.86
N PHE A 10 -11.00 -15.24 19.26
CA PHE A 10 -9.68 -15.59 19.80
C PHE A 10 -8.78 -14.36 19.94
N LYS A 11 -8.69 -13.53 18.89
CA LYS A 11 -7.89 -12.30 18.95
C LYS A 11 -8.33 -11.35 20.06
N SER A 12 -9.63 -11.27 20.33
CA SER A 12 -10.16 -10.45 21.44
C SER A 12 -9.80 -10.95 22.83
N ARG A 13 -9.41 -12.23 22.95
CA ARG A 13 -9.01 -12.88 24.21
C ARG A 13 -7.49 -12.86 24.44
N GLY A 14 -6.70 -12.40 23.46
CA GLY A 14 -5.24 -12.37 23.54
C GLY A 14 -4.65 -13.77 23.76
N ASP A 15 -3.74 -13.89 24.73
CA ASP A 15 -3.06 -15.14 25.05
C ASP A 15 -3.89 -16.12 25.92
N GLY A 16 -5.16 -15.80 26.15
CA GLY A 16 -6.08 -16.62 26.94
C GLY A 16 -6.60 -17.85 26.21
N TYR A 17 -6.92 -18.90 26.97
CA TYR A 17 -7.69 -20.04 26.46
C TYR A 17 -9.19 -19.72 26.44
N VAL A 18 -9.89 -20.31 25.48
CA VAL A 18 -11.34 -20.23 25.32
C VAL A 18 -11.90 -21.65 25.26
N SER A 19 -12.85 -21.97 26.14
CA SER A 19 -13.41 -23.32 26.19
C SER A 19 -14.26 -23.63 24.95
N GLY A 20 -14.33 -24.91 24.58
CA GLY A 20 -15.22 -25.36 23.50
C GLY A 20 -16.70 -25.12 23.81
N GLU A 21 -17.06 -25.11 25.10
CA GLU A 21 -18.39 -24.76 25.60
C GLU A 21 -18.73 -23.30 25.34
N GLU A 22 -17.84 -22.39 25.76
CA GLU A 22 -18.00 -20.95 25.54
C GLU A 22 -18.13 -20.60 24.05
N LEU A 23 -17.31 -21.24 23.20
CA LEU A 23 -17.41 -21.08 21.75
C LEU A 23 -18.75 -21.62 21.22
N SER A 24 -19.20 -22.77 21.71
CA SER A 24 -20.46 -23.41 21.33
C SER A 24 -21.65 -22.50 21.66
N GLU A 25 -21.72 -21.98 22.89
CA GLU A 25 -22.76 -21.08 23.36
C GLU A 25 -22.75 -19.75 22.59
N LYS A 26 -21.58 -19.13 22.45
CA LYS A 26 -21.43 -17.83 21.80
C LYS A 26 -21.86 -17.85 20.33
N PHE A 27 -21.57 -18.93 19.62
CA PHE A 27 -21.83 -19.04 18.19
C PHE A 27 -23.07 -19.89 17.85
N GLY A 28 -23.74 -20.47 18.84
CA GLY A 28 -24.97 -21.25 18.65
C GLY A 28 -24.78 -22.51 17.81
N ILE A 29 -23.61 -23.15 17.91
CA ILE A 29 -23.26 -24.37 17.16
C ILE A 29 -22.66 -25.43 18.08
N SER A 30 -22.68 -26.70 17.68
CA SER A 30 -22.17 -27.79 18.53
C SER A 30 -20.65 -27.74 18.73
N ARG A 31 -20.14 -28.32 19.82
CA ARG A 31 -18.69 -28.47 20.07
C ARG A 31 -17.98 -29.19 18.93
N THR A 32 -18.63 -30.19 18.30
CA THR A 32 -18.09 -30.88 17.12
C THR A 32 -17.98 -29.96 15.91
N ALA A 33 -18.94 -29.05 15.71
CA ALA A 33 -18.86 -28.03 14.66
C ALA A 33 -17.73 -27.03 14.94
N ILE A 34 -17.57 -26.58 16.21
CA ILE A 34 -16.44 -25.75 16.62
C ILE A 34 -15.12 -26.43 16.28
N TRP A 35 -14.93 -27.70 16.65
CA TRP A 35 -13.72 -28.44 16.32
C TRP A 35 -13.44 -28.45 14.80
N LYS A 36 -14.45 -28.66 13.94
CA LYS A 36 -14.28 -28.59 12.48
C LYS A 36 -13.82 -27.21 12.00
N HIS A 37 -14.36 -26.13 12.58
CA HIS A 37 -13.91 -24.77 12.26
C HIS A 37 -12.47 -24.51 12.72
N ILE A 38 -12.07 -25.03 13.90
CA ILE A 38 -10.69 -24.95 14.38
C ILE A 38 -9.73 -25.69 13.43
N GLU A 39 -10.08 -26.90 12.99
CA GLU A 39 -9.26 -27.63 12.01
C GLU A 39 -9.18 -26.90 10.67
N ASN A 40 -10.26 -26.26 10.22
CA ASN A 40 -10.22 -25.44 9.01
C ASN A 40 -9.28 -24.24 9.16
N LEU A 41 -9.31 -23.54 10.30
CA LEU A 41 -8.38 -22.45 10.60
C LEU A 41 -6.93 -22.95 10.66
N ARG A 42 -6.68 -24.11 11.27
CA ARG A 42 -5.35 -24.75 11.24
C ARG A 42 -4.89 -25.05 9.82
N GLY A 43 -5.77 -25.57 8.97
CA GLY A 43 -5.50 -25.77 7.53
C GLY A 43 -5.21 -24.48 6.76
N GLN A 44 -5.67 -23.33 7.25
CA GLN A 44 -5.34 -22.01 6.70
C GLN A 44 -4.01 -21.45 7.22
N GLY A 45 -3.33 -22.15 8.14
CA GLY A 45 -2.02 -21.78 8.68
C GLY A 45 -2.07 -21.05 10.02
N TYR A 46 -3.22 -20.98 10.69
CA TYR A 46 -3.30 -20.48 12.05
C TYR A 46 -2.82 -21.54 13.04
N GLU A 47 -1.92 -21.16 13.95
CA GLU A 47 -1.51 -22.06 15.03
C GLU A 47 -2.48 -21.88 16.19
N ILE A 48 -3.33 -22.89 16.41
CA ILE A 48 -4.27 -22.90 17.52
C ILE A 48 -3.89 -24.06 18.42
N ALA A 49 -3.44 -23.77 19.65
CA ALA A 49 -3.19 -24.78 20.66
C ALA A 49 -4.52 -25.31 21.22
N ALA A 50 -4.57 -26.60 21.52
CA ALA A 50 -5.65 -27.21 22.26
C ALA A 50 -5.10 -27.77 23.59
N SER A 51 -5.83 -27.56 24.68
CA SER A 51 -5.48 -28.09 26.00
C SER A 51 -6.70 -28.74 26.63
N PRO A 52 -6.56 -29.95 27.22
CA PRO A 52 -7.62 -30.56 28.03
C PRO A 52 -8.09 -29.58 29.12
N HIS A 53 -9.40 -29.50 29.33
CA HIS A 53 -10.07 -28.62 30.32
C HIS A 53 -10.00 -27.10 30.05
N LEU A 54 -8.97 -26.57 29.39
CA LEU A 54 -8.87 -25.14 29.08
C LEU A 54 -9.49 -24.76 27.71
N GLY A 55 -9.47 -25.67 26.73
CA GLY A 55 -10.01 -25.43 25.39
C GLY A 55 -8.95 -25.00 24.39
N TYR A 56 -9.21 -23.94 23.63
CA TYR A 56 -8.40 -23.51 22.49
C TYR A 56 -7.77 -22.13 22.72
N ARG A 57 -6.56 -21.93 22.18
CA ARG A 57 -5.85 -20.65 22.20
C ARG A 57 -5.19 -20.39 20.86
N LEU A 58 -5.34 -19.19 20.31
CA LEU A 58 -4.58 -18.74 19.15
C LEU A 58 -3.13 -18.44 19.59
N VAL A 59 -2.16 -19.17 19.04
CA VAL A 59 -0.73 -19.03 19.32
C VAL A 59 -0.08 -18.07 18.33
N SER A 60 -0.38 -18.24 17.04
CA SER A 60 0.17 -17.38 16.00
C SER A 60 -0.74 -17.34 14.76
N ARG A 61 -0.53 -16.31 13.93
CA ARG A 61 -1.23 -16.11 12.65
C ARG A 61 -0.27 -16.35 11.49
N PRO A 62 -0.76 -16.83 10.33
CA PRO A 62 0.06 -16.91 9.14
C PRO A 62 0.35 -15.50 8.60
N ASP A 63 1.52 -15.31 7.99
CA ASP A 63 1.82 -14.10 7.21
C ASP A 63 1.02 -14.10 5.90
N ARG A 64 -0.28 -13.76 6.00
CA ARG A 64 -1.22 -13.68 4.87
C ARG A 64 -2.07 -12.42 4.98
N LEU A 65 -2.10 -11.65 3.90
CA LEU A 65 -2.78 -10.37 3.75
C LEU A 65 -4.28 -10.56 3.46
N THR A 66 -4.97 -11.28 4.35
CA THR A 66 -6.40 -11.59 4.22
C THR A 66 -7.29 -10.44 4.68
N GLU A 67 -8.56 -10.44 4.26
CA GLU A 67 -9.55 -9.46 4.73
C GLU A 67 -9.70 -9.51 6.27
N VAL A 68 -9.74 -10.70 6.88
CA VAL A 68 -9.90 -10.84 8.34
C VAL A 68 -8.69 -10.33 9.13
N GLU A 69 -7.47 -10.58 8.65
CA GLU A 69 -6.26 -10.06 9.28
C GLU A 69 -6.16 -8.54 9.16
N LEU A 70 -6.41 -8.01 7.96
CA LEU A 70 -6.27 -6.58 7.70
C LEU A 70 -7.37 -5.77 8.37
N LYS A 71 -8.61 -6.27 8.47
CA LYS A 71 -9.71 -5.55 9.14
C LYS A 71 -9.62 -5.54 10.66
N TRP A 72 -8.97 -6.54 11.25
CA TRP A 72 -8.85 -6.63 12.69
C TRP A 72 -8.13 -5.40 13.25
N GLN A 73 -8.83 -4.57 14.04
CA GLN A 73 -8.31 -3.30 14.58
C GLN A 73 -7.78 -2.32 13.52
N LEU A 74 -8.33 -2.34 12.30
CA LEU A 74 -8.04 -1.29 11.32
C LEU A 74 -8.89 -0.05 11.61
N ASN A 75 -8.22 1.07 11.88
CA ASN A 75 -8.87 2.33 12.18
C ASN A 75 -8.73 3.32 11.01
N THR A 76 -9.59 3.17 10.02
CA THR A 76 -9.71 4.05 8.84
C THR A 76 -11.16 4.48 8.67
N ASP A 77 -11.40 5.63 8.05
CA ASP A 77 -12.76 6.13 7.80
C ASP A 77 -13.28 5.77 6.41
N ILE A 78 -12.40 5.76 5.40
CA ILE A 78 -12.72 5.54 3.99
C ILE A 78 -11.98 4.31 3.46
N ILE A 79 -10.65 4.28 3.59
CA ILE A 79 -9.79 3.30 2.92
C ILE A 79 -9.86 1.95 3.61
N GLY A 80 -10.03 0.85 2.86
CA GLY A 80 -10.00 -0.51 3.40
C GLY A 80 -11.30 -0.98 4.07
N LYS A 81 -12.42 -0.24 3.92
CA LYS A 81 -13.73 -0.69 4.44
C LYS A 81 -14.21 -1.99 3.77
N LYS A 82 -13.91 -2.13 2.48
CA LYS A 82 -14.06 -3.38 1.74
C LYS A 82 -12.68 -3.83 1.25
N ILE A 83 -12.32 -5.10 1.52
CA ILE A 83 -11.02 -5.66 1.14
C ILE A 83 -11.25 -6.90 0.28
N TYR A 84 -10.66 -6.90 -0.91
CA TYR A 84 -10.61 -8.03 -1.81
C TYR A 84 -9.19 -8.61 -1.79
N SER A 85 -9.02 -9.74 -1.11
CA SER A 85 -7.73 -10.42 -0.97
C SER A 85 -7.63 -11.59 -1.94
N TYR A 86 -6.52 -11.66 -2.69
CA TYR A 86 -6.25 -12.72 -3.66
C TYR A 86 -4.93 -13.45 -3.37
N LYS A 87 -4.93 -14.77 -3.46
CA LYS A 87 -3.67 -15.54 -3.44
C LYS A 87 -2.81 -15.26 -4.68
N GLU A 88 -3.47 -14.95 -5.79
CA GLU A 88 -2.84 -14.69 -7.08
C GLU A 88 -3.78 -13.88 -7.97
N THR A 89 -3.22 -12.93 -8.70
CA THR A 89 -3.92 -12.19 -9.76
C THR A 89 -2.94 -11.84 -10.89
N ARG A 90 -3.45 -11.31 -11.99
CA ARG A 90 -2.61 -10.68 -13.02
C ARG A 90 -2.02 -9.38 -12.51
N SER A 91 -2.87 -8.49 -12.05
CA SER A 91 -2.54 -7.21 -11.44
C SER A 91 -3.66 -6.80 -10.49
N THR A 92 -3.31 -6.22 -9.35
CA THR A 92 -4.25 -5.64 -8.39
C THR A 92 -4.97 -4.45 -9.00
N ASN A 93 -4.29 -3.64 -9.82
CA ASN A 93 -4.93 -2.53 -10.54
C ASN A 93 -5.99 -3.03 -11.54
N ASP A 94 -5.78 -4.18 -12.21
CA ASP A 94 -6.79 -4.73 -13.16
C ASP A 94 -8.09 -5.08 -12.45
N ILE A 95 -7.97 -5.72 -11.27
CA ILE A 95 -9.14 -6.06 -10.45
C ILE A 95 -9.78 -4.79 -9.90
N ALA A 96 -8.98 -3.81 -9.45
CA ALA A 96 -9.48 -2.54 -8.94
C ALA A 96 -10.27 -1.75 -10.00
N HIS A 97 -9.76 -1.69 -11.24
CA HIS A 97 -10.51 -1.16 -12.38
C HIS A 97 -11.83 -1.90 -12.61
N LYS A 98 -11.79 -3.23 -12.60
CA LYS A 98 -13.00 -4.06 -12.81
C LYS A 98 -14.08 -3.76 -11.76
N ILE A 99 -13.74 -3.79 -10.47
CA ILE A 99 -14.72 -3.55 -9.40
C ILE A 99 -15.20 -2.09 -9.40
N ALA A 100 -14.31 -1.13 -9.69
CA ALA A 100 -14.67 0.29 -9.78
C ALA A 100 -15.66 0.55 -10.93
N ALA A 101 -15.43 -0.06 -12.10
CA ALA A 101 -16.34 0.01 -13.24
C ALA A 101 -17.71 -0.67 -12.94
N SER A 102 -17.72 -1.70 -12.10
CA SER A 102 -18.96 -2.33 -11.60
C SER A 102 -19.64 -1.57 -10.46
N GLY A 103 -19.20 -0.35 -10.14
CA GLY A 103 -19.84 0.52 -9.14
C GLY A 103 -19.40 0.28 -7.70
N GLU A 104 -18.28 -0.41 -7.47
CA GLU A 104 -17.72 -0.53 -6.12
C GLU A 104 -17.45 0.85 -5.50
N LYS A 105 -17.70 0.94 -4.20
CA LYS A 105 -17.61 2.17 -3.43
C LYS A 105 -16.17 2.61 -3.27
N GLU A 106 -16.03 3.91 -3.04
CA GLU A 106 -14.77 4.53 -2.67
C GLU A 106 -14.14 3.85 -1.44
N GLY A 107 -12.81 3.77 -1.45
CA GLY A 107 -12.01 3.18 -0.40
C GLY A 107 -11.89 1.66 -0.48
N ALA A 108 -12.52 1.00 -1.47
CA ALA A 108 -12.32 -0.43 -1.68
C ALA A 108 -10.85 -0.74 -1.98
N LEU A 109 -10.31 -1.72 -1.26
CA LEU A 109 -8.94 -2.19 -1.36
C LEU A 109 -8.91 -3.52 -2.10
N VAL A 110 -8.03 -3.63 -3.09
CA VAL A 110 -7.62 -4.91 -3.66
C VAL A 110 -6.20 -5.19 -3.19
N ILE A 111 -5.93 -6.41 -2.72
CA ILE A 111 -4.60 -6.84 -2.31
C ILE A 111 -4.33 -8.25 -2.81
N ALA A 112 -3.08 -8.54 -3.17
CA ALA A 112 -2.70 -9.87 -3.62
C ALA A 112 -1.38 -10.34 -3.03
N GLU A 113 -1.27 -11.65 -2.79
CA GLU A 113 -0.01 -12.30 -2.39
C GLU A 113 0.99 -12.41 -3.55
N TYR A 114 0.50 -12.40 -4.81
CA TYR A 114 1.30 -12.54 -6.01
C TYR A 114 0.63 -11.90 -7.24
N GLN A 115 1.45 -11.30 -8.12
CA GLN A 115 1.00 -10.78 -9.41
C GLN A 115 1.80 -11.40 -10.56
N THR A 116 1.13 -12.06 -11.51
CA THR A 116 1.79 -12.62 -12.70
C THR A 116 2.18 -11.55 -13.72
N LYS A 117 1.46 -10.43 -13.75
CA LYS A 117 1.64 -9.31 -14.68
C LYS A 117 1.61 -7.96 -13.95
N GLY A 118 2.28 -7.90 -12.79
CA GLY A 118 2.49 -6.64 -12.07
C GLY A 118 3.14 -5.61 -12.99
N ARG A 119 2.64 -4.36 -12.96
CA ARG A 119 3.09 -3.27 -13.83
C ARG A 119 3.40 -2.01 -13.04
N GLY A 120 4.34 -1.23 -13.56
CA GLY A 120 4.60 0.14 -13.18
C GLY A 120 4.33 1.10 -14.33
N ARG A 121 4.79 2.35 -14.19
CA ARG A 121 4.62 3.39 -15.20
C ARG A 121 5.28 3.00 -16.53
N LEU A 122 4.70 3.50 -17.63
CA LEU A 122 5.19 3.28 -19.00
C LEU A 122 5.30 1.80 -19.38
N GLY A 123 4.43 0.94 -18.84
CA GLY A 123 4.39 -0.48 -19.15
C GLY A 123 5.53 -1.32 -18.56
N ARG A 124 6.39 -0.73 -17.71
CA ARG A 124 7.47 -1.47 -17.04
C ARG A 124 6.92 -2.58 -16.15
N LYS A 125 7.59 -3.73 -16.11
CA LYS A 125 7.22 -4.84 -15.23
C LYS A 125 7.51 -4.49 -13.77
N TRP A 126 6.56 -4.80 -12.88
CA TRP A 126 6.75 -4.78 -11.42
C TRP A 126 6.89 -6.21 -10.90
N VAL A 127 8.06 -6.57 -10.38
CA VAL A 127 8.31 -7.91 -9.83
C VAL A 127 7.56 -8.06 -8.51
N SER A 128 6.68 -9.06 -8.45
CA SER A 128 5.77 -9.26 -7.31
C SER A 128 5.88 -10.67 -6.73
N PRO A 129 6.99 -11.09 -6.10
CA PRO A 129 7.16 -12.46 -5.60
C PRO A 129 6.11 -12.83 -4.55
N ARG A 130 5.75 -14.12 -4.54
CA ARG A 130 4.69 -14.67 -3.70
C ARG A 130 4.96 -14.45 -2.23
N SER A 131 4.01 -13.87 -1.53
CA SER A 131 4.04 -13.73 -0.07
C SER A 131 5.32 -13.06 0.46
N ARG A 132 5.87 -12.12 -0.32
CA ARG A 132 7.07 -11.36 0.06
C ARG A 132 6.82 -9.86 0.14
N GLY A 133 6.10 -9.30 -0.81
CA GLY A 133 5.78 -7.88 -0.83
C GLY A 133 4.37 -7.58 -0.34
N VAL A 134 4.04 -6.29 -0.44
CA VAL A 134 2.67 -5.79 -0.33
C VAL A 134 2.32 -5.19 -1.69
N TYR A 135 1.33 -5.78 -2.34
CA TYR A 135 0.84 -5.34 -3.64
C TYR A 135 -0.63 -5.05 -3.52
N LEU A 136 -1.00 -3.77 -3.54
CA LEU A 136 -2.37 -3.35 -3.33
C LEU A 136 -2.79 -2.24 -4.29
N SER A 137 -4.09 -2.08 -4.45
CA SER A 137 -4.70 -1.01 -5.23
C SER A 137 -5.93 -0.50 -4.49
N VAL A 138 -6.07 0.82 -4.41
CA VAL A 138 -7.23 1.45 -3.79
C VAL A 138 -8.09 2.13 -4.85
N VAL A 139 -9.40 1.91 -4.79
CA VAL A 139 -10.40 2.63 -5.59
C VAL A 139 -10.76 3.94 -4.89
N LEU A 140 -10.52 5.06 -5.56
CA LEU A 140 -10.83 6.41 -5.08
C LEU A 140 -11.84 7.07 -6.03
N ARG A 141 -12.73 7.92 -5.50
CA ARG A 141 -13.72 8.66 -6.31
C ARG A 141 -13.72 10.17 -5.96
N PRO A 142 -12.55 10.84 -6.02
CA PRO A 142 -12.47 12.25 -5.67
C PRO A 142 -13.14 13.11 -6.75
N ASN A 143 -13.78 14.20 -6.33
CA ASN A 143 -14.33 15.21 -7.24
C ASN A 143 -13.24 16.21 -7.61
N ILE A 144 -12.41 15.87 -8.60
CA ILE A 144 -11.24 16.66 -8.99
C ILE A 144 -11.13 16.75 -10.51
N LEU A 145 -10.33 17.70 -10.99
CA LEU A 145 -9.95 17.79 -12.39
C LEU A 145 -8.84 16.76 -12.71
N PRO A 146 -8.76 16.25 -13.96
CA PRO A 146 -7.72 15.31 -14.36
C PRO A 146 -6.28 15.79 -14.08
N ARG A 147 -6.02 17.11 -14.14
CA ARG A 147 -4.71 17.69 -13.84
C ARG A 147 -4.25 17.51 -12.39
N GLU A 148 -5.18 17.26 -11.46
CA GLU A 148 -4.91 17.14 -10.02
C GLU A 148 -4.56 15.69 -9.62
N ILE A 149 -4.60 14.73 -10.56
CA ILE A 149 -4.27 13.32 -10.33
C ILE A 149 -2.87 13.11 -9.73
N SER A 150 -1.93 14.01 -10.04
CA SER A 150 -0.57 13.95 -9.54
C SER A 150 -0.54 13.99 -8.01
N ILE A 151 -1.42 14.77 -7.37
CA ILE A 151 -1.51 14.88 -5.91
C ILE A 151 -1.81 13.53 -5.25
N ILE A 152 -2.62 12.68 -5.91
CA ILE A 152 -2.90 11.32 -5.44
C ILE A 152 -1.62 10.47 -5.39
N THR A 153 -0.78 10.59 -6.41
CA THR A 153 0.52 9.91 -6.45
C THR A 153 1.46 10.44 -5.36
N LEU A 154 1.48 11.75 -5.13
CA LEU A 154 2.33 12.38 -4.13
C LEU A 154 1.94 11.95 -2.71
N PHE A 155 0.66 12.04 -2.35
CA PHE A 155 0.25 11.65 -1.01
C PHE A 155 0.34 10.15 -0.77
N SER A 156 0.14 9.32 -1.82
CA SER A 156 0.35 7.88 -1.73
C SER A 156 1.81 7.55 -1.44
N SER A 157 2.73 8.26 -2.10
CA SER A 157 4.17 8.15 -1.84
C SER A 157 4.53 8.62 -0.42
N LEU A 158 3.94 9.72 0.03
CA LEU A 158 4.10 10.24 1.39
C LEU A 158 3.59 9.25 2.44
N ALA A 159 2.43 8.61 2.21
CA ALA A 159 1.88 7.60 3.10
C ALA A 159 2.85 6.43 3.28
N VAL A 160 3.41 5.90 2.19
CA VAL A 160 4.41 4.83 2.24
C VAL A 160 5.67 5.28 2.98
N ALA A 161 6.23 6.44 2.64
CA ALA A 161 7.44 6.94 3.29
C ALA A 161 7.23 7.14 4.80
N LYS A 162 6.07 7.66 5.22
CA LYS A 162 5.74 7.87 6.64
C LYS A 162 5.56 6.56 7.38
N THR A 163 4.88 5.57 6.79
CA THR A 163 4.77 4.23 7.39
C THR A 163 6.15 3.61 7.59
N ILE A 164 7.01 3.63 6.56
CA ILE A 164 8.37 3.08 6.67
C ILE A 164 9.17 3.79 7.78
N ARG A 165 9.16 5.12 7.80
CA ARG A 165 9.93 5.90 8.79
C ARG A 165 9.42 5.66 10.22
N LYS A 166 8.10 5.59 10.41
CA LYS A 166 7.49 5.45 11.74
C LYS A 166 7.61 4.03 12.30
N ASP A 167 7.29 3.03 11.49
CA ASP A 167 7.09 1.66 11.99
C ASP A 167 8.35 0.80 11.81
N ILE A 168 9.19 1.14 10.83
CA ILE A 168 10.38 0.36 10.45
C ILE A 168 11.66 1.09 10.83
N GLY A 169 11.62 2.41 11.03
CA GLY A 169 12.77 3.22 11.43
C GLY A 169 13.78 3.51 10.31
N LEU A 170 13.44 3.21 9.05
CA LEU A 170 14.33 3.44 7.91
C LEU A 170 14.13 4.85 7.32
N SER A 171 15.21 5.49 6.89
CA SER A 171 15.17 6.81 6.25
C SER A 171 14.67 6.73 4.79
N ALA A 172 13.37 6.49 4.65
CA ALA A 172 12.71 6.50 3.35
C ALA A 172 12.59 7.94 2.80
N LEU A 173 13.00 8.10 1.54
CA LEU A 173 12.88 9.34 0.78
C LEU A 173 12.05 9.11 -0.48
N ILE A 174 11.37 10.16 -0.95
CA ILE A 174 10.51 10.12 -2.11
C ILE A 174 11.27 10.66 -3.32
N LYS A 175 11.49 9.80 -4.31
CA LYS A 175 11.96 10.20 -5.63
C LYS A 175 10.73 10.50 -6.48
N TRP A 176 10.52 11.79 -6.76
CA TRP A 176 9.40 12.24 -7.58
C TRP A 176 9.37 11.52 -8.93
N PRO A 177 8.18 11.18 -9.44
CA PRO A 177 6.88 11.46 -8.83
C PRO A 177 6.36 10.35 -7.90
N ASN A 178 6.95 9.15 -7.92
CA ASN A 178 6.21 7.95 -7.53
C ASN A 178 7.07 6.81 -6.94
N ASP A 179 8.33 7.04 -6.63
CA ASP A 179 9.25 6.01 -6.15
C ASP A 179 9.71 6.31 -4.72
N ILE A 180 9.79 5.27 -3.89
CA ILE A 180 10.39 5.39 -2.54
C ILE A 180 11.76 4.75 -2.54
N LEU A 181 12.74 5.49 -2.04
CA LEU A 181 14.13 5.08 -1.94
C LEU A 181 14.57 4.92 -0.50
N ILE A 182 15.43 3.93 -0.25
CA ILE A 182 16.23 3.79 0.97
C ILE A 182 17.66 3.56 0.51
N ASN A 183 18.61 4.35 1.01
CA ASN A 183 20.02 4.29 0.59
C ASN A 183 20.18 4.34 -0.95
N ASN A 184 19.42 5.23 -1.60
CA ASN A 184 19.33 5.38 -3.06
C ASN A 184 18.83 4.15 -3.84
N LYS A 185 18.35 3.11 -3.17
CA LYS A 185 17.75 1.92 -3.79
C LYS A 185 16.23 1.96 -3.70
N LYS A 186 15.55 1.55 -4.77
CA LYS A 186 14.09 1.58 -4.84
C LYS A 186 13.45 0.45 -4.04
N VAL A 187 12.57 0.79 -3.10
CA VAL A 187 11.82 -0.19 -2.29
C VAL A 187 10.31 -0.19 -2.57
N CYS A 188 9.79 0.89 -3.18
CA CYS A 188 8.38 0.98 -3.54
C CYS A 188 8.19 1.77 -4.84
N GLY A 189 7.15 1.42 -5.58
CA GLY A 189 6.63 2.19 -6.71
C GLY A 189 5.12 2.37 -6.59
N ILE A 190 4.66 3.57 -6.91
CA ILE A 190 3.25 3.93 -6.99
C ILE A 190 2.85 4.07 -8.46
N LEU A 191 1.69 3.53 -8.83
CA LEU A 191 1.07 3.66 -10.13
C LEU A 191 -0.38 4.12 -9.96
N THR A 192 -0.62 5.39 -10.29
CA THR A 192 -1.95 5.98 -10.29
C THR A 192 -2.53 5.92 -11.70
N GLU A 193 -3.70 5.30 -11.86
CA GLU A 193 -4.43 5.19 -13.12
C GLU A 193 -5.79 5.88 -12.99
N LEU A 194 -6.16 6.67 -14.01
CA LEU A 194 -7.42 7.43 -14.05
C LEU A 194 -8.41 6.77 -15.00
N ASN A 195 -9.68 6.77 -14.60
CA ASN A 195 -10.79 6.66 -15.53
C ASN A 195 -11.64 7.94 -15.45
N GLY A 196 -11.88 8.56 -16.60
CA GLY A 196 -12.61 9.81 -16.70
C GLY A 196 -12.62 10.37 -18.11
N GLU A 197 -13.31 11.50 -18.25
CA GLU A 197 -13.38 12.35 -19.43
C GLU A 197 -12.51 13.60 -19.22
N ALA A 198 -12.48 14.51 -20.19
CA ALA A 198 -11.58 15.68 -20.16
C ALA A 198 -11.82 16.62 -18.96
N ASP A 199 -13.05 16.69 -18.48
CA ASP A 199 -13.53 17.57 -17.42
C ASP A 199 -14.04 16.82 -16.17
N LYS A 200 -14.12 15.50 -16.23
CA LYS A 200 -14.70 14.67 -15.16
C LYS A 200 -13.91 13.42 -14.87
N VAL A 201 -13.52 13.25 -13.60
CA VAL A 201 -12.94 12.01 -13.08
C VAL A 201 -14.07 11.09 -12.60
N ASN A 202 -14.13 9.85 -13.13
CA ASN A 202 -15.09 8.84 -12.67
C ASN A 202 -14.56 8.08 -11.45
N TYR A 203 -13.30 7.67 -11.52
CA TYR A 203 -12.56 7.06 -10.41
C TYR A 203 -11.05 7.07 -10.69
N VAL A 204 -10.27 6.92 -9.63
CA VAL A 204 -8.81 6.79 -9.68
C VAL A 204 -8.41 5.50 -8.97
N ILE A 205 -7.47 4.77 -9.56
CA ILE A 205 -6.85 3.59 -8.94
C ILE A 205 -5.45 3.96 -8.48
N ALA A 206 -5.22 3.95 -7.16
CA ALA A 206 -3.89 4.13 -6.58
C ALA A 206 -3.26 2.75 -6.32
N GLY A 207 -2.42 2.29 -7.25
CA GLY A 207 -1.65 1.06 -7.14
C GLY A 207 -0.34 1.27 -6.38
N ILE A 208 -0.06 0.44 -5.39
CA ILE A 208 1.14 0.54 -4.54
C ILE A 208 1.80 -0.84 -4.46
N GLY A 209 3.03 -0.91 -4.92
CA GLY A 209 3.89 -2.08 -4.76
C GLY A 209 5.03 -1.76 -3.80
N VAL A 210 5.17 -2.53 -2.72
CA VAL A 210 6.26 -2.41 -1.75
C VAL A 210 7.02 -3.73 -1.66
N ASN A 211 8.34 -3.65 -1.83
CA ASN A 211 9.26 -4.75 -1.56
C ASN A 211 9.46 -4.87 -0.05
N VAL A 212 8.68 -5.70 0.63
CA VAL A 212 8.73 -5.82 2.09
C VAL A 212 9.79 -6.84 2.51
N ASN A 213 9.50 -8.13 2.35
CA ASN A 213 10.39 -9.26 2.67
C ASN A 213 10.97 -9.93 1.42
N THR A 214 11.05 -9.18 0.31
CA THR A 214 11.54 -9.70 -0.97
C THR A 214 13.05 -9.86 -0.93
N LYS A 215 13.54 -11.06 -1.25
CA LYS A 215 14.99 -11.31 -1.36
C LYS A 215 15.61 -10.54 -2.52
N LYS A 216 16.85 -10.09 -2.33
CA LYS A 216 17.55 -9.22 -3.29
C LYS A 216 17.73 -9.85 -4.66
N GLU A 217 17.90 -11.17 -4.75
CA GLU A 217 18.11 -11.90 -6.00
C GLU A 217 16.86 -11.91 -6.90
N LEU A 218 15.69 -11.66 -6.33
CA LEU A 218 14.43 -11.55 -7.06
C LEU A 218 14.15 -10.14 -7.55
N LEU A 219 14.95 -9.15 -7.14
CA LEU A 219 14.74 -7.75 -7.44
C LEU A 219 15.64 -7.28 -8.59
N PRO A 220 15.17 -6.33 -9.41
CA PRO A 220 16.01 -5.74 -10.44
C PRO A 220 17.18 -4.96 -9.82
N GLU A 221 18.16 -4.63 -10.66
CA GLU A 221 19.25 -3.74 -10.27
C GLU A 221 18.72 -2.39 -9.76
N GLY A 222 19.40 -1.81 -8.77
CA GLY A 222 18.97 -0.56 -8.14
C GLY A 222 17.74 -0.65 -7.23
N ALA A 223 17.08 -1.81 -7.09
CA ALA A 223 16.01 -2.03 -6.12
C ALA A 223 16.50 -2.66 -4.80
N SER A 224 15.75 -2.52 -3.72
CA SER A 224 15.96 -3.21 -2.44
C SER A 224 14.60 -3.56 -1.80
N SER A 225 14.63 -4.12 -0.60
CA SER A 225 13.45 -4.42 0.22
C SER A 225 13.59 -3.89 1.63
N LEU A 226 12.46 -3.74 2.34
CA LEU A 226 12.48 -3.26 3.72
C LEU A 226 13.26 -4.21 4.64
N CYS A 227 13.13 -5.52 4.45
CA CYS A 227 13.88 -6.49 5.25
C CYS A 227 15.39 -6.43 4.98
N ALA A 228 15.80 -6.23 3.72
CA ALA A 228 17.21 -6.12 3.38
C ALA A 228 17.86 -4.86 3.94
N GLU A 229 17.11 -3.74 4.00
CA GLU A 229 17.62 -2.48 4.55
C GLU A 229 17.51 -2.41 6.08
N ARG A 230 16.59 -3.16 6.72
CA ARG A 230 16.46 -3.27 8.18
C ARG A 230 17.35 -4.35 8.79
N GLY A 231 17.58 -5.45 8.07
CA GLY A 231 18.31 -6.63 8.56
C GLY A 231 17.42 -7.74 9.13
N GLU A 232 16.09 -7.59 9.13
CA GLU A 232 15.13 -8.58 9.64
C GLU A 232 13.81 -8.55 8.87
N ASP A 233 13.04 -9.64 8.92
CA ASP A 233 11.71 -9.71 8.29
C ASP A 233 10.71 -8.77 8.98
N ILE A 234 9.80 -8.20 8.18
CA ILE A 234 8.77 -7.26 8.62
C ILE A 234 7.41 -7.98 8.68
N ASP A 235 6.61 -7.73 9.72
CA ASP A 235 5.20 -8.14 9.73
C ASP A 235 4.43 -7.35 8.64
N ARG A 236 4.05 -8.04 7.56
CA ARG A 236 3.38 -7.43 6.41
C ARG A 236 1.96 -6.97 6.75
N ILE A 237 1.28 -7.63 7.68
CA ILE A 237 -0.09 -7.30 8.09
C ILE A 237 -0.07 -5.95 8.81
N ASP A 238 0.80 -5.81 9.81
CA ASP A 238 0.90 -4.58 10.60
C ASP A 238 1.41 -3.41 9.75
N PHE A 239 2.43 -3.64 8.91
CA PHE A 239 2.90 -2.65 7.94
C PHE A 239 1.76 -2.19 7.01
N THR A 240 0.99 -3.14 6.46
CA THR A 240 -0.11 -2.81 5.55
C THR A 240 -1.20 -2.02 6.29
N LYS A 241 -1.58 -2.41 7.50
CA LYS A 241 -2.58 -1.66 8.29
C LYS A 241 -2.14 -0.21 8.53
N SER A 242 -0.89 0.01 8.94
CA SER A 242 -0.36 1.36 9.12
C SER A 242 -0.29 2.16 7.82
N LEU A 243 0.06 1.52 6.69
CA LEU A 243 -0.02 2.13 5.37
C LEU A 243 -1.45 2.56 5.04
N LEU A 244 -2.45 1.71 5.26
CA LEU A 244 -3.85 2.06 5.02
C LEU A 244 -4.31 3.23 5.90
N VAL A 245 -3.88 3.29 7.17
CA VAL A 245 -4.15 4.43 8.07
C VAL A 245 -3.54 5.73 7.54
N ASN A 246 -2.29 5.71 7.08
CA ASN A 246 -1.66 6.89 6.49
C ASN A 246 -2.32 7.30 5.16
N LEU A 247 -2.69 6.34 4.31
CA LEU A 247 -3.44 6.62 3.08
C LEU A 247 -4.79 7.27 3.39
N ASP A 248 -5.53 6.74 4.37
CA ASP A 248 -6.81 7.29 4.81
C ASP A 248 -6.67 8.72 5.35
N LYS A 249 -5.66 8.97 6.18
CA LYS A 249 -5.33 10.30 6.70
C LYS A 249 -5.10 11.29 5.56
N TYR A 250 -4.18 10.98 4.64
CA TYR A 250 -3.84 11.93 3.57
C TYR A 250 -4.94 12.06 2.52
N TYR A 251 -5.73 11.01 2.29
CA TYR A 251 -6.88 11.09 1.39
C TYR A 251 -7.95 12.02 1.96
N LYS A 252 -8.24 11.95 3.26
CA LYS A 252 -9.15 12.90 3.92
C LYS A 252 -8.64 14.33 3.88
N ALA A 253 -7.35 14.54 4.17
CA ALA A 253 -6.72 15.87 4.07
C ALA A 253 -6.85 16.44 2.64
N PHE A 254 -6.65 15.60 1.63
CA PHE A 254 -6.85 15.98 0.23
C PHE A 254 -8.31 16.37 -0.07
N LEU A 255 -9.28 15.57 0.37
CA LEU A 255 -10.71 15.89 0.23
C LEU A 255 -11.12 17.16 1.01
N GLY A 256 -10.45 17.45 2.12
CA GLY A 256 -10.63 18.66 2.93
C GLY A 256 -9.94 19.92 2.37
N GLY A 257 -9.22 19.80 1.25
CA GLY A 257 -8.48 20.93 0.64
C GLY A 257 -7.14 21.26 1.30
N GLU A 258 -6.62 20.40 2.17
CA GLU A 258 -5.35 20.60 2.90
C GLU A 258 -4.12 20.24 2.04
N ILE A 259 -4.09 20.67 0.78
CA ILE A 259 -3.04 20.34 -0.19
C ILE A 259 -1.67 20.87 0.28
N ASP A 260 -1.62 22.06 0.87
CA ASP A 260 -0.38 22.65 1.36
C ASP A 260 0.27 21.81 2.47
N LEU A 261 -0.54 21.18 3.33
CA LEU A 261 -0.03 20.25 4.36
C LEU A 261 0.66 19.06 3.69
N ILE A 262 0.00 18.43 2.71
CA ILE A 262 0.53 17.29 1.98
C ILE A 262 1.85 17.67 1.28
N LEU A 263 1.87 18.80 0.58
CA LEU A 263 3.05 19.24 -0.17
C LEU A 263 4.21 19.60 0.75
N ASN A 264 3.97 20.28 1.87
CA ASN A 264 5.02 20.61 2.84
C ASN A 264 5.62 19.35 3.48
N GLU A 265 4.79 18.35 3.81
CA GLU A 265 5.28 17.04 4.27
C GLU A 265 6.04 16.27 3.18
N TYR A 266 5.56 16.30 1.94
CA TYR A 266 6.20 15.67 0.79
C TYR A 266 7.57 16.27 0.51
N LYS A 267 7.67 17.61 0.42
CA LYS A 267 8.92 18.33 0.10
C LYS A 267 10.02 18.00 1.09
N ARG A 268 9.70 17.89 2.40
CA ARG A 268 10.65 17.48 3.45
C ARG A 268 11.22 16.07 3.29
N LEU A 269 10.51 15.19 2.58
CA LEU A 269 10.95 13.83 2.31
C LEU A 269 11.44 13.64 0.86
N SER A 270 11.56 14.71 0.08
CA SER A 270 12.01 14.62 -1.30
C SER A 270 13.48 14.21 -1.37
N ALA A 271 13.78 13.21 -2.21
CA ALA A 271 15.14 12.80 -2.52
C ALA A 271 15.84 13.74 -3.52
N ILE A 272 15.06 14.59 -4.22
CA ILE A 272 15.54 15.30 -5.41
C ILE A 272 15.51 16.82 -5.29
N LEU A 273 14.76 17.39 -4.33
CA LEU A 273 14.74 18.84 -4.15
C LEU A 273 16.14 19.34 -3.78
N ASP A 274 16.46 20.53 -4.28
CA ASP A 274 17.75 21.18 -4.21
C ASP A 274 18.90 20.47 -4.94
N ARG A 275 18.59 19.50 -5.80
CA ARG A 275 19.59 18.78 -6.60
C ARG A 275 19.44 19.08 -8.09
N ASN A 276 20.55 18.94 -8.82
CA ASN A 276 20.53 18.90 -10.27
C ASN A 276 19.96 17.57 -10.72
N VAL A 277 18.97 17.64 -11.60
CA VAL A 277 18.28 16.46 -12.12
C VAL A 277 18.14 16.53 -13.63
N LYS A 278 18.12 15.36 -14.24
CA LYS A 278 17.70 15.16 -15.62
C LYS A 278 16.33 14.50 -15.62
N ILE A 279 15.37 15.11 -16.32
CA ILE A 279 14.04 14.53 -16.52
C ILE A 279 13.92 14.10 -17.96
N ASN A 280 13.58 12.84 -18.16
CA ASN A 280 13.17 12.32 -19.46
C ASN A 280 11.64 12.26 -19.48
N TYR A 281 11.02 12.91 -20.45
CA TYR A 281 9.59 12.88 -20.67
C TYR A 281 9.30 12.85 -22.17
N HIS A 282 8.63 11.78 -22.63
CA HIS A 282 8.49 11.45 -24.06
C HIS A 282 9.86 11.46 -24.76
N ASN A 283 10.01 12.27 -25.81
CA ASN A 283 11.24 12.43 -26.58
C ASN A 283 12.05 13.67 -26.18
N ARG A 284 11.76 14.26 -25.01
CA ARG A 284 12.47 15.43 -24.50
C ARG A 284 13.24 15.07 -23.24
N SER A 285 14.43 15.62 -23.14
CA SER A 285 15.26 15.59 -21.94
C SER A 285 15.47 17.02 -21.47
N MET A 286 15.21 17.27 -20.20
CA MET A 286 15.41 18.56 -19.57
C MET A 286 16.36 18.39 -18.39
N THR A 287 17.31 19.30 -18.25
CA THR A 287 18.23 19.34 -17.12
C THR A 287 18.05 20.66 -16.39
N GLY A 288 17.99 20.60 -15.07
CA GLY A 288 17.90 21.79 -14.23
C GLY A 288 17.96 21.42 -12.75
N ARG A 289 17.97 22.43 -11.89
CA ARG A 289 17.88 22.23 -10.44
C ARG A 289 16.42 22.09 -10.03
N ALA A 290 16.06 21.01 -9.36
CA ALA A 290 14.73 20.84 -8.78
C ALA A 290 14.57 21.78 -7.59
N VAL A 291 13.74 22.81 -7.74
CA VAL A 291 13.59 23.87 -6.74
C VAL A 291 12.27 23.80 -5.97
N ASP A 292 11.22 23.21 -6.57
CA ASP A 292 9.95 23.08 -5.89
C ASP A 292 9.07 21.94 -6.44
N VAL A 293 8.02 21.61 -5.69
CA VAL A 293 6.84 20.88 -6.20
C VAL A 293 5.62 21.77 -5.97
N ASP A 294 4.96 22.18 -7.04
CA ASP A 294 3.86 23.16 -6.93
C ASP A 294 2.53 22.54 -6.49
N LYS A 295 1.49 23.38 -6.42
CA LYS A 295 0.13 23.00 -5.98
C LYS A 295 -0.57 21.96 -6.86
N ASP A 296 -0.14 21.81 -8.12
CA ASP A 296 -0.67 20.80 -9.04
C ASP A 296 0.16 19.49 -8.94
N GLY A 297 1.21 19.47 -8.11
CA GLY A 297 2.14 18.38 -7.96
C GLY A 297 3.22 18.32 -9.05
N ALA A 298 3.36 19.38 -9.85
CA ALA A 298 4.39 19.47 -10.88
C ALA A 298 5.75 19.77 -10.23
N LEU A 299 6.79 19.09 -10.71
CA LEU A 299 8.17 19.42 -10.35
C LEU A 299 8.58 20.71 -11.07
N VAL A 300 9.10 21.67 -10.30
CA VAL A 300 9.60 22.95 -10.83
C VAL A 300 11.12 22.86 -10.94
N LEU A 301 11.62 23.01 -12.16
CA LEU A 301 13.04 23.06 -12.47
C LEU A 301 13.47 24.50 -12.70
N ARG A 302 14.57 24.92 -12.07
CA ARG A 302 15.31 26.11 -12.47
C ARG A 302 16.35 25.70 -13.50
N MET A 303 16.19 26.22 -14.72
CA MET A 303 17.06 25.95 -15.87
C MET A 303 18.30 26.86 -15.83
N ASP A 304 19.34 26.53 -16.60
CA ASP A 304 20.59 27.29 -16.64
C ASP A 304 20.42 28.73 -17.17
N ASN A 305 19.40 28.95 -18.00
CA ASN A 305 19.01 30.28 -18.50
C ASN A 305 18.20 31.10 -17.47
N GLY A 306 18.02 30.60 -16.25
CA GLY A 306 17.29 31.27 -15.17
C GLY A 306 15.77 31.11 -15.20
N PHE A 307 15.20 30.55 -16.28
CA PHE A 307 13.76 30.30 -16.36
C PHE A 307 13.33 29.08 -15.53
N HIS A 308 12.06 29.08 -15.14
CA HIS A 308 11.44 27.95 -14.45
C HIS A 308 10.60 27.12 -15.42
N GLU A 309 10.79 25.81 -15.38
CA GLU A 309 10.03 24.85 -16.18
C GLU A 309 9.22 23.93 -15.25
N ARG A 310 7.95 23.70 -15.61
CA ARG A 310 7.02 22.88 -14.83
C ARG A 310 6.83 21.53 -15.50
N VAL A 311 7.02 20.44 -14.75
CA VAL A 311 6.91 19.08 -15.28
C VAL A 311 5.94 18.26 -14.43
N LEU A 312 4.82 17.85 -15.03
CA LEU A 312 3.78 17.05 -14.35
C LEU A 312 4.09 15.55 -14.29
N SER A 313 4.93 15.05 -15.21
CA SER A 313 5.34 13.65 -15.20
C SER A 313 6.66 13.46 -15.95
N GLY A 314 7.42 12.45 -15.55
CA GLY A 314 8.67 12.09 -16.20
C GLY A 314 9.41 11.00 -15.44
N ASP A 315 10.53 10.56 -16.00
CA ASP A 315 11.54 9.73 -15.34
C ASP A 315 12.71 10.62 -14.92
N VAL A 316 12.95 10.71 -13.62
CA VAL A 316 13.98 11.59 -13.05
C VAL A 316 15.25 10.80 -12.76
N THR A 317 16.40 11.39 -13.08
CA THR A 317 17.71 10.91 -12.66
C THR A 317 18.45 12.04 -11.96
N MET A 318 18.98 11.76 -10.76
CA MET A 318 19.83 12.71 -10.05
C MET A 318 21.19 12.77 -10.76
N LEU A 319 21.66 13.98 -11.05
CA LEU A 319 23.00 14.22 -11.58
C LEU A 319 23.97 14.32 -10.41
N ARG A 320 25.21 13.87 -10.63
CA ARG A 320 26.30 14.01 -9.67
C ARG A 320 26.90 15.40 -9.73
#